data_AF-A0A0E3WUK6-F1
#
_entry.id   AF-A0A0E3WUK6-F1
#
_cell.length_a   1.000
_cell.length_b   1.000
_cell.length_c   1.000
_cell.angle_alpha   90.00
_cell.angle_beta   90.00
_cell.angle_gamma   90.00
#
_symmetry.space_group_name_H-M   'P 1'
#
loop_
_entity.id
_entity.type
_entity.pdbx_description
1 polymer ?
#
loop_
_entity_poly.entity_id
_entity_poly.type
_entity_poly.pdbx_seq_one_letter_code
_entity_poly.pdbx_strand_id
1 'polypeptide(L)' 'MVSALLRIYLKQNATYQGKSIHEAVLELLRDSNIRGATLLRGIEGYGTDGKIHTVNYPPLKWQACKCLS' A
#
# COMPACT_ATOMS: atom_id res chain seq x y z
N MET A 1 10.45 15.98 -20.57
CA MET A 1 9.25 15.38 -19.95
C MET A 1 9.34 15.59 -18.45
N VAL A 2 8.28 16.11 -17.84
CA VAL A 2 8.24 16.38 -16.40
C VAL A 2 7.66 15.16 -15.71
N SER A 3 8.36 14.65 -14.69
CA SER A 3 7.86 13.58 -13.80
C SER A 3 7.30 14.19 -12.53
N ALA A 4 6.20 13.65 -12.02
CA ALA A 4 5.64 14.01 -10.72
C ALA A 4 5.70 12.81 -9.77
N LEU A 5 5.96 13.07 -8.48
CA LEU A 5 5.92 12.05 -7.43
C LEU A 5 4.56 12.12 -6.73
N LEU A 6 3.78 11.04 -6.80
CA LEU A 6 2.54 10.88 -6.05
C LEU A 6 2.79 9.99 -4.83
N ARG A 7 2.46 10.49 -3.64
CA ARG A 7 2.47 9.70 -2.40
C ARG A 7 1.04 9.60 -1.88
N ILE A 8 0.59 8.38 -1.67
CA ILE A 8 -0.75 8.08 -1.17
C ILE A 8 -0.59 7.44 0.20
N TYR A 9 -1.12 8.10 1.23
CA TYR A 9 -1.15 7.55 2.59
C TYR A 9 -2.48 6.85 2.80
N LEU A 10 -2.41 5.56 3.11
CA LEU A 10 -3.59 4.70 3.28
C LEU A 10 -3.68 4.25 4.74
N LYS A 11 -4.91 4.10 5.23
CA LYS A 11 -5.15 3.49 6.54
C LYS A 11 -4.89 1.99 6.46
N GLN A 12 -4.10 1.48 7.41
CA GLN A 12 -3.61 0.10 7.48
C GLN A 12 -4.71 -0.97 7.25
N ASN A 13 -5.84 -0.83 7.96
CA ASN A 13 -6.90 -1.84 8.01
C ASN A 13 -8.12 -1.48 7.16
N ALA A 14 -7.96 -0.58 6.19
CA ALA A 14 -9.05 -0.25 5.27
C ALA A 14 -9.18 -1.32 4.18
N THR A 15 -10.43 -1.64 3.85
CA THR A 15 -10.79 -2.58 2.79
C THR A 15 -11.66 -1.88 1.76
N TYR A 16 -11.56 -2.33 0.51
CA TYR A 16 -12.36 -1.86 -0.60
C TYR A 16 -12.83 -3.06 -1.43
N GLN A 17 -14.14 -3.21 -1.59
CA GLN A 17 -14.76 -4.33 -2.32
C GLN A 17 -14.23 -5.72 -1.93
N GLY A 18 -14.01 -5.95 -0.63
CA GLY A 18 -13.50 -7.23 -0.12
C GLY A 18 -11.99 -7.47 -0.28
N LYS A 19 -11.26 -6.54 -0.90
CA LYS A 19 -9.79 -6.54 -0.94
C LYS A 19 -9.22 -5.54 0.06
N SER A 20 -7.95 -5.68 0.42
CA SER A 20 -7.27 -4.65 1.17
C SER A 20 -7.07 -3.40 0.31
N ILE A 21 -7.13 -2.21 0.91
CA ILE A 21 -7.14 -0.96 0.11
C ILE A 21 -5.84 -0.76 -0.70
N HIS A 22 -4.70 -1.24 -0.20
CA HIS A 22 -3.43 -1.13 -0.91
C HIS A 22 -3.38 -2.04 -2.14
N GLU A 23 -4.00 -3.22 -2.10
CA GLU A 23 -4.15 -4.10 -3.27
C GLU A 23 -5.01 -3.43 -4.34
N ALA A 24 -6.16 -2.87 -3.96
CA ALA A 24 -7.04 -2.18 -4.89
C ALA A 24 -6.37 -0.97 -5.57
N VAL A 25 -5.57 -0.20 -4.83
CA VAL A 25 -4.81 0.92 -5.40
C VAL A 25 -3.73 0.44 -6.36
N LEU A 26 -3.00 -0.64 -6.03
CA LEU A 26 -1.99 -1.20 -6.92
C LEU A 26 -2.60 -1.75 -8.21
N GLU A 27 -3.75 -2.42 -8.13
CA GLU A 27 -4.52 -2.86 -9.29
C GLU A 27 -4.92 -1.66 -10.17
N LEU A 28 -5.48 -0.61 -9.57
CA LEU A 28 -5.86 0.60 -10.28
C LEU A 28 -4.69 1.28 -11.01
N LEU A 29 -3.53 1.42 -10.35
CA LEU A 29 -2.34 2.03 -10.94
C LEU A 29 -1.81 1.20 -12.11
N ARG A 30 -1.90 -0.14 -12.00
CA ARG A 30 -1.53 -1.07 -13.05
C ARG A 30 -2.46 -0.97 -14.25
N ASP A 31 -3.77 -0.96 -14.00
CA ASP A 31 -4.79 -0.84 -15.06
C ASP A 31 -4.75 0.53 -15.74
N SER A 32 -4.27 1.56 -15.04
CA SER A 32 -4.03 2.91 -15.58
C SER A 32 -2.70 3.06 -16.33
N ASN A 33 -1.94 1.97 -16.52
CA ASN A 33 -0.67 1.95 -17.24
C ASN A 33 0.40 2.90 -16.66
N ILE A 34 0.41 3.10 -15.33
CA ILE A 34 1.45 3.88 -14.63
C ILE A 34 2.76 3.10 -14.67
N ARG A 35 3.86 3.80 -14.98
CA ARG A 35 5.18 3.19 -15.23
C ARG A 35 5.76 2.40 -14.05
N GLY A 36 5.31 2.67 -12.83
CA GLY A 36 5.69 1.90 -11.64
C GLY A 36 5.07 2.47 -10.37
N ALA A 37 4.93 1.61 -9.36
CA ALA A 37 4.46 1.98 -8.03
C ALA A 37 5.24 1.19 -6.97
N THR A 38 5.43 1.79 -5.81
CA THR A 38 6.11 1.15 -4.67
C THR A 38 5.21 1.26 -3.44
N LEU A 39 4.93 0.13 -2.81
CA LEU A 39 4.19 0.07 -1.56
C LEU A 39 5.16 0.01 -0.39
N LEU A 40 4.99 0.91 0.57
CA LEU A 40 5.71 0.90 1.84
C LEU A 40 4.72 0.62 2.97
N ARG A 41 5.03 -0.36 3.82
CA ARG A 41 4.23 -0.69 5.01
C ARG A 41 5.08 -0.42 6.25
N GLY A 42 4.65 0.52 7.08
CA GLY A 42 5.23 0.71 8.41
C GLY A 42 4.90 -0.46 9.33
N ILE A 43 5.79 -0.75 10.27
CA ILE A 43 5.57 -1.78 11.30
C ILE A 43 4.71 -1.20 12.42
N GLU A 44 4.92 0.08 12.74
CA GLU A 44 4.20 0.82 13.77
C GLU A 44 3.97 2.26 13.30
N GLY A 45 2.90 2.88 13.78
CA GLY A 45 2.60 4.28 13.53
C GLY A 45 1.47 4.78 14.42
N TYR A 46 1.37 6.09 14.60
CA TYR A 46 0.28 6.72 15.35
C TYR A 46 -0.46 7.72 14.46
N GLY A 47 -1.78 7.80 14.64
CA GLY A 47 -2.65 8.73 13.93
C GLY A 47 -3.12 9.89 14.80
N THR A 48 -4.14 10.60 14.34
CA THR A 48 -4.82 11.67 15.09
C THR A 48 -5.50 11.20 16.37
N ASP A 49 -5.68 9.88 16.53
CA ASP A 49 -6.21 9.23 17.73
C ASP A 49 -5.14 8.98 18.81
N GLY A 50 -3.87 9.26 18.53
CA GLY A 50 -2.75 9.15 19.47
C GLY A 50 -2.41 7.71 19.88
N LYS A 51 -3.08 6.70 19.31
CA LYS A 51 -2.84 5.29 19.60
C LYS A 51 -1.76 4.75 18.67
N ILE A 52 -0.85 3.96 19.24
CA ILE A 52 0.12 3.21 18.44
C ILE A 52 -0.62 2.03 17.79
N HIS A 53 -0.66 2.05 16.46
CA HIS A 53 -1.15 0.95 15.65
C HIS A 53 0.06 0.12 15.25
N THR A 54 0.24 -1.04 15.89
CA THR A 54 1.26 -2.02 15.52
C THR A 54 0.65 -3.02 14.55
N VAL A 55 1.38 -3.29 13.48
CA VAL A 55 1.04 -4.32 12.51
C VAL A 55 1.51 -5.65 13.07
N ASN A 56 0.59 -6.51 13.46
CA ASN A 56 0.94 -7.88 13.79
C ASN A 56 1.26 -8.61 12.48
N TYR A 57 2.54 -8.93 12.25
CA TYR A 57 2.98 -9.70 11.09
C TYR A 57 2.85 -11.20 11.40
N PRO A 58 1.89 -11.93 10.82
CA PRO A 58 2.02 -13.38 10.71
C PRO A 58 3.28 -13.69 9.88
N PRO A 59 3.97 -14.83 10.11
CA PRO A 59 5.28 -15.12 9.54
C PRO A 59 5.27 -14.92 8.03
N LEU A 60 5.96 -13.86 7.61
CA LEU A 60 6.38 -13.48 6.26
C LEU A 60 5.75 -14.29 5.11
N LYS A 61 4.46 -14.05 4.83
CA LYS A 61 3.93 -14.34 3.49
C LYS A 61 4.41 -13.24 2.57
N TRP A 62 5.65 -13.36 2.09
CA TRP A 62 6.18 -12.54 1.01
C TRP A 62 5.31 -12.75 -0.22
N GLN A 63 4.32 -11.89 -0.44
CA GLN A 63 3.96 -11.54 -1.80
C GLN A 63 5.11 -10.66 -2.27
N ALA A 64 6.13 -11.33 -2.81
CA ALA A 64 7.28 -10.72 -3.45
C ALA A 64 6.80 -9.55 -4.31
N CYS A 65 7.65 -8.54 -4.47
CA CYS A 65 7.53 -7.57 -5.55
C CYS A 65 7.14 -8.35 -6.80
N LYS A 66 5.86 -8.28 -7.19
CA LYS A 66 5.44 -8.65 -8.51
C LYS A 66 6.01 -7.51 -9.33
N CYS A 67 7.29 -7.67 -9.72
CA CYS A 67 7.82 -7.02 -10.89
C CYS A 67 6.88 -7.47 -12.00
N LEU A 68 5.84 -6.67 -12.22
CA LEU A 68 4.98 -6.76 -13.37
C LEU A 68 5.82 -6.23 -14.52
N SER A 69 6.79 -7.05 -14.92
CA SER A 69 7.43 -7.01 -16.23
C SER A 69 6.49 -7.62 -17.25
#